data_AF-A0A960YMG0-F1
#
_entry.id   AF-A0A960YMG0-F1
#
_cell.length_a   1.000
_cell.length_b   1.000
_cell.length_c   1.000
_cell.angle_alpha   90.00
_cell.angle_beta   90.00
_cell.angle_gamma   90.00
#
_symmetry.space_group_name_H-M   'P 1'
#
loop_
_entity.id
_entity.type
_entity.pdbx_description
1 polymer ?
#
loop_
_entity_poly.entity_id
_entity_poly.type
_entity_poly.pdbx_seq_one_letter_code
_entity_poly.pdbx_strand_id
1 'polypeptide(L)'
;NQEPGGENLMLVAFLERARREDHRDSAENSSQEAQLKSELYRLRENLENTIHELEQTNEELRISNESAESANEELQSANEELETSREELESLNEELLTTNAELEHKIEALDRANNHTHNLMRSTHLPVIFLDSDGRITWFSDEMTGLISLQESDKGQSVHRLQNVFPELDWYA
;
A
#
# COMPACT_ATOMS: atom_id res chain seq x y z
N ASN A 1 -129.14 -58.80 -30.93
CA ASN A 1 -129.37 -58.08 -29.67
C ASN A 1 -128.00 -57.68 -29.13
N GLN A 2 -127.84 -56.40 -28.80
CA GLN A 2 -126.75 -55.78 -28.03
C GLN A 2 -125.41 -55.47 -28.75
N GLU A 3 -125.22 -54.17 -29.02
CA GLU A 3 -123.92 -53.51 -28.82
C GLU A 3 -123.48 -53.68 -27.36
N PRO A 4 -122.17 -53.75 -27.09
CA PRO A 4 -121.59 -52.61 -26.39
C PRO A 4 -120.10 -52.38 -26.68
N GLY A 5 -119.62 -51.17 -26.36
CA GLY A 5 -118.22 -50.96 -25.98
C GLY A 5 -117.57 -49.78 -26.69
N GLY A 6 -117.88 -48.56 -26.24
CA GLY A 6 -117.08 -47.38 -26.59
C GLY A 6 -115.68 -47.51 -26.02
N GLU A 7 -114.72 -47.88 -26.87
CA GLU A 7 -113.30 -47.81 -26.53
C GLU A 7 -112.83 -46.36 -26.63
N ASN A 8 -112.43 -45.81 -25.49
CA ASN A 8 -111.96 -44.45 -25.35
C ASN A 8 -110.58 -44.32 -26.01
N LEU A 9 -110.55 -43.96 -27.29
CA LEU A 9 -109.32 -43.80 -28.06
C LEU A 9 -108.56 -42.55 -27.59
N MET A 10 -107.39 -42.76 -27.01
CA MET A 10 -106.51 -41.69 -26.53
C MET A 10 -105.47 -41.36 -27.61
N LEU A 11 -105.51 -40.14 -28.12
CA LEU A 11 -104.51 -39.63 -29.06
C LEU A 11 -103.24 -39.27 -28.28
N VAL A 12 -102.21 -40.11 -28.39
CA VAL A 12 -100.88 -39.81 -27.87
C VAL A 12 -100.05 -39.17 -28.98
N ALA A 13 -99.89 -37.85 -28.90
CA ALA A 13 -98.97 -37.12 -29.77
C ALA A 13 -97.59 -37.06 -29.11
N PHE A 14 -96.61 -37.71 -29.72
CA PHE A 14 -95.21 -37.59 -29.32
C PHE A 14 -94.64 -36.30 -29.91
N LEU A 15 -94.46 -35.29 -29.06
CA LEU A 15 -93.60 -34.16 -29.39
C LEU A 15 -92.16 -34.60 -29.14
N GLU A 16 -91.35 -34.58 -30.20
CA GLU A 16 -89.91 -34.75 -30.09
C GLU A 16 -89.37 -33.65 -29.18
N ARG A 17 -89.00 -34.04 -27.96
CA ARG A 17 -88.36 -33.13 -27.02
C ARG A 17 -86.96 -32.87 -27.57
N ALA A 18 -86.74 -31.65 -28.06
CA ALA A 18 -85.44 -31.18 -28.49
C ALA A 18 -84.36 -31.68 -27.52
N ARG A 19 -83.45 -32.49 -28.06
CA ARG A 19 -82.27 -32.98 -27.38
C ARG A 19 -81.62 -31.79 -26.66
N ARG A 20 -81.35 -31.92 -25.36
CA ARG A 20 -80.34 -31.10 -24.69
C ARG A 20 -78.96 -31.55 -25.21
N GLU A 21 -78.71 -31.34 -26.48
CA GLU A 21 -77.36 -31.24 -27.02
C GLU A 21 -76.92 -29.77 -26.78
N ASP A 22 -75.62 -29.54 -26.59
CA ASP A 22 -74.92 -28.23 -26.42
C ASP A 22 -74.54 -27.72 -25.03
N HIS A 23 -75.07 -28.21 -23.90
CA HIS A 23 -74.64 -27.66 -22.59
C HIS A 23 -73.50 -28.41 -21.88
N ARG A 24 -73.21 -29.67 -22.23
CA ARG A 24 -72.06 -30.40 -21.64
C ARG A 24 -70.74 -30.09 -22.35
N ASP A 25 -70.73 -30.13 -23.68
CA ASP A 25 -69.52 -29.85 -24.48
C ASP A 25 -69.08 -28.38 -24.35
N SER A 26 -70.03 -27.44 -24.26
CA SER A 26 -69.71 -26.03 -24.03
C SER A 26 -69.16 -25.79 -22.61
N ALA A 27 -69.57 -26.57 -21.61
CA ALA A 27 -69.06 -26.45 -20.25
C ALA A 27 -67.65 -27.07 -20.13
N GLU A 28 -67.41 -28.22 -20.75
CA GLU A 28 -66.09 -28.86 -20.81
C GLU A 28 -65.07 -28.00 -21.57
N ASN A 29 -65.43 -27.44 -22.73
CA ASN A 29 -64.57 -26.50 -23.47
C ASN A 29 -64.27 -25.23 -22.66
N SER A 30 -65.27 -24.67 -21.96
CA SER A 30 -65.03 -23.50 -21.09
C SER A 30 -64.07 -23.81 -19.94
N SER A 31 -64.11 -25.03 -19.40
CA SER A 31 -63.21 -25.48 -18.33
C SER A 31 -61.80 -25.71 -18.84
N GLN A 32 -61.63 -26.25 -20.04
CA GLN A 32 -60.32 -26.43 -20.66
C GLN A 32 -59.70 -25.09 -21.04
N GLU A 33 -60.47 -24.15 -21.59
CA GLU A 33 -60.01 -22.79 -21.88
C GLU A 33 -59.57 -22.05 -20.61
N ALA A 34 -60.30 -22.22 -19.50
CA ALA A 34 -59.92 -21.64 -18.21
C ALA A 34 -58.61 -22.25 -17.66
N GLN A 35 -58.40 -23.56 -17.81
CA GLN A 35 -57.15 -24.23 -17.43
C GLN A 35 -55.98 -23.75 -18.27
N LEU A 36 -56.12 -23.71 -19.60
CA LEU A 36 -55.09 -23.20 -20.52
C LEU A 36 -54.73 -21.74 -20.24
N LYS A 37 -55.73 -20.88 -19.97
CA LYS A 37 -55.48 -19.50 -19.56
C LYS A 37 -54.72 -19.43 -18.24
N SER A 38 -55.12 -20.21 -17.23
CA SER A 38 -54.42 -20.28 -15.95
C SER A 38 -52.97 -20.75 -16.11
N GLU A 39 -52.72 -21.71 -16.99
CA GLU A 39 -51.39 -22.23 -17.27
C GLU A 39 -50.53 -21.20 -18.01
N LEU A 40 -51.11 -20.49 -18.99
CA LEU A 40 -50.45 -19.35 -19.66
C LEU A 40 -50.09 -18.23 -18.69
N TYR A 41 -50.97 -17.90 -17.74
CA TYR A 41 -50.66 -16.90 -16.70
C TYR A 41 -49.51 -17.35 -15.81
N ARG A 42 -49.52 -18.61 -15.34
CA ARG A 42 -48.42 -19.18 -14.55
C ARG A 42 -47.10 -19.20 -15.32
N LEU A 43 -47.14 -19.56 -16.60
CA LEU A 43 -45.94 -19.59 -17.44
C LEU A 43 -45.38 -18.19 -17.65
N ARG A 44 -46.24 -17.18 -17.85
CA ARG A 44 -45.82 -15.77 -17.94
C ARG A 44 -45.20 -15.28 -16.64
N GLU A 45 -45.85 -15.54 -15.51
CA GLU A 45 -45.33 -15.18 -14.19
C GLU A 45 -43.98 -15.85 -13.93
N ASN A 46 -43.84 -17.14 -14.23
CA ASN A 46 -42.55 -17.83 -14.12
C ASN A 46 -41.49 -17.22 -15.02
N LEU A 47 -41.84 -16.85 -16.26
CA LEU A 47 -40.91 -16.27 -17.22
C LEU A 47 -40.47 -14.86 -16.77
N GLU A 48 -41.38 -14.05 -16.24
CA GLU A 48 -41.06 -12.75 -15.61
C GLU A 48 -40.14 -12.94 -14.40
N ASN A 49 -40.42 -13.91 -13.53
CA ASN A 49 -39.57 -14.22 -12.38
C ASN A 49 -38.16 -14.65 -12.81
N THR A 50 -38.04 -15.54 -13.81
CA THR A 50 -36.74 -15.96 -14.33
C THR A 50 -35.98 -14.82 -15.02
N ILE A 51 -36.67 -13.93 -15.73
CA ILE A 51 -36.04 -12.72 -16.29
C ILE A 51 -35.49 -11.87 -15.15
N HIS A 52 -36.27 -11.64 -14.09
CA HIS A 52 -35.83 -10.85 -12.95
C HIS A 52 -34.62 -11.48 -12.22
N GLU A 53 -34.62 -12.80 -12.02
CA GLU A 53 -33.48 -13.54 -11.48
C GLU A 53 -32.25 -13.43 -12.38
N LEU A 54 -32.42 -13.51 -13.71
CA LEU A 54 -31.33 -13.33 -14.67
C LEU A 54 -30.79 -11.89 -14.64
N GLU A 55 -31.65 -10.89 -14.55
CA GLU A 55 -31.24 -9.49 -14.41
C GLU A 55 -30.47 -9.27 -13.10
N GLN A 56 -30.96 -9.81 -11.99
CA GLN A 56 -30.30 -9.70 -10.69
C GLN A 56 -28.93 -10.38 -10.71
N THR A 57 -28.84 -11.61 -11.22
CA THR A 57 -27.56 -12.33 -11.30
C THR A 57 -26.57 -11.67 -12.27
N ASN A 58 -27.05 -11.07 -13.36
CA ASN A 58 -26.21 -10.30 -14.27
C ASN A 58 -25.64 -9.06 -13.57
N GLU A 59 -26.47 -8.35 -12.80
CA GLU A 59 -26.03 -7.19 -12.02
C GLU A 59 -25.04 -7.59 -10.92
N GLU A 60 -25.28 -8.69 -10.20
CA GLU A 60 -24.34 -9.24 -9.22
C GLU A 60 -23.00 -9.61 -9.86
N LEU A 61 -23.01 -10.23 -11.04
CA LEU A 61 -21.81 -10.53 -11.81
C LEU A 61 -21.08 -9.25 -12.25
N ARG A 62 -21.82 -8.24 -12.69
CA ARG A 62 -21.25 -6.93 -13.08
C ARG A 62 -20.56 -6.27 -11.89
N ILE A 63 -21.23 -6.21 -10.74
CA ILE A 63 -20.67 -5.66 -9.50
C ILE A 63 -19.43 -6.46 -9.07
N SER A 64 -19.48 -7.80 -9.16
CA SER A 64 -18.32 -8.63 -8.83
C SER A 64 -17.14 -8.36 -9.77
N ASN A 65 -17.41 -8.11 -11.05
CA ASN A 65 -16.36 -7.76 -12.01
C ASN A 65 -15.77 -6.37 -11.74
N GLU A 66 -16.62 -5.35 -11.52
CA GLU A 66 -16.18 -4.00 -11.15
C GLU A 66 -15.37 -4.02 -9.83
N SER A 67 -15.77 -4.83 -8.85
CA SER A 67 -15.01 -5.00 -7.61
C SER A 67 -13.66 -5.66 -7.84
N ALA A 68 -13.57 -6.64 -8.75
CA ALA A 68 -12.30 -7.29 -9.09
C ALA A 68 -11.37 -6.35 -9.86
N GLU A 69 -11.92 -5.54 -10.78
CA GLU A 69 -11.19 -4.49 -11.49
C GLU A 69 -10.64 -3.44 -10.51
N SER A 70 -11.48 -2.97 -9.57
CA SER A 70 -11.06 -2.03 -8.53
C SER A 70 -9.97 -2.60 -7.63
N ALA A 71 -10.07 -3.87 -7.21
CA ALA A 71 -9.02 -4.51 -6.43
C ALA A 71 -7.70 -4.65 -7.22
N ASN A 72 -7.80 -4.88 -8.53
CA ASN A 72 -6.63 -4.95 -9.39
C ASN A 72 -5.96 -3.58 -9.57
N GLU A 73 -6.75 -2.50 -9.71
CA GLU A 73 -6.24 -1.11 -9.72
C GLU A 73 -5.58 -0.74 -8.40
N GLU A 74 -6.15 -1.13 -7.26
CA GLU A 74 -5.56 -0.90 -5.94
C GLU A 74 -4.23 -1.63 -5.78
N LEU A 75 -4.15 -2.89 -6.23
CA LEU A 75 -2.89 -3.65 -6.26
C LEU A 75 -1.86 -3.01 -7.20
N GLN A 76 -2.29 -2.51 -8.36
CA GLN A 76 -1.40 -1.79 -9.27
C GLN A 76 -0.85 -0.52 -8.59
N SER A 77 -1.71 0.27 -7.95
CA SER A 77 -1.31 1.47 -7.21
C SER A 77 -0.34 1.14 -6.07
N ALA A 78 -0.58 0.06 -5.32
CA ALA A 78 0.32 -0.38 -4.26
C ALA A 78 1.68 -0.83 -4.81
N ASN A 79 1.71 -1.41 -6.01
CA ASN A 79 2.94 -1.79 -6.69
C ASN A 79 3.72 -0.56 -7.17
N GLU A 80 3.04 0.44 -7.74
CA GLU A 80 3.64 1.72 -8.15
C GLU A 80 4.20 2.51 -6.94
N GLU A 81 3.50 2.49 -5.81
CA GLU A 81 3.97 3.10 -4.56
C GLU A 81 5.20 2.37 -4.00
N LEU A 82 5.23 1.03 -4.07
CA LEU A 82 6.40 0.24 -3.70
C LEU A 82 7.60 0.50 -4.62
N GLU A 83 7.38 0.63 -5.92
CA GLU A 83 8.42 0.97 -6.88
C GLU A 83 8.99 2.37 -6.60
N THR A 84 8.12 3.35 -6.34
CA THR A 84 8.52 4.70 -5.94
C THR A 84 9.37 4.67 -4.66
N SER A 85 8.92 3.95 -3.63
CA SER A 85 9.67 3.82 -2.37
C SER A 85 11.03 3.14 -2.58
N ARG A 86 11.12 2.17 -3.50
CA ARG A 86 12.37 1.53 -3.87
C ARG A 86 13.34 2.52 -4.52
N GLU A 87 12.86 3.33 -5.48
CA GLU A 87 13.66 4.35 -6.16
C GLU A 87 14.15 5.43 -5.19
N GLU A 88 13.31 5.87 -4.24
CA GLU A 88 13.70 6.82 -3.20
C GLU A 88 14.81 6.26 -2.30
N LEU A 89 14.73 4.97 -1.92
CA LEU A 89 15.77 4.30 -1.14
C LEU A 89 17.09 4.15 -1.93
N GLU A 90 17.00 3.84 -3.22
CA GLU A 90 18.17 3.77 -4.10
C GLU A 90 18.85 5.15 -4.21
N SER A 91 18.07 6.21 -4.41
CA SER A 91 18.55 7.61 -4.45
C SER A 91 19.23 8.02 -3.14
N LEU A 92 18.62 7.72 -1.99
CA LEU A 92 19.22 8.01 -0.67
C LEU A 92 20.55 7.27 -0.45
N ASN A 93 20.66 6.04 -0.96
CA ASN A 93 21.91 5.28 -0.89
C ASN A 93 23.00 5.93 -1.74
N GLU A 94 22.68 6.37 -2.96
CA GLU A 94 23.62 7.10 -3.82
C GLU A 94 24.10 8.41 -3.19
N GLU A 95 23.19 9.16 -2.54
CA GLU A 95 23.56 10.37 -1.80
C GLU A 95 24.46 10.06 -0.60
N LEU A 96 24.17 8.99 0.14
CA LEU A 96 25.01 8.55 1.27
C LEU A 96 26.41 8.12 0.81
N LEU A 97 26.51 7.37 -0.28
CA LEU A 97 27.80 6.99 -0.86
C LEU A 97 28.61 8.20 -1.30
N THR A 98 27.94 9.17 -1.93
CA THR A 98 28.57 10.43 -2.37
C THR A 98 29.11 11.21 -1.18
N THR A 99 28.29 11.42 -0.15
CA THR A 99 28.69 12.15 1.06
C THR A 99 29.81 11.44 1.83
N ASN A 100 29.81 10.10 1.87
CA ASN A 100 30.89 9.34 2.47
C ASN A 100 32.22 9.54 1.71
N ALA A 101 32.20 9.47 0.37
CA ALA A 101 33.37 9.73 -0.46
C ALA A 101 33.91 11.16 -0.25
N GLU A 102 33.03 12.15 -0.10
CA GLU A 102 33.43 13.52 0.23
C GLU A 102 34.10 13.63 1.61
N LEU A 103 33.57 12.91 2.61
CA LEU A 103 34.16 12.86 3.95
C LEU A 103 35.54 12.19 3.93
N GLU A 104 35.69 11.07 3.23
CA GLU A 104 36.98 10.41 3.05
C GLU A 104 38.00 11.36 2.41
N HIS A 105 37.61 12.07 1.35
CA HIS A 105 38.50 13.04 0.70
C HIS A 105 38.87 14.21 1.63
N LYS A 106 37.95 14.67 2.50
CA LYS A 106 38.25 15.68 3.52
C LYS A 106 39.22 15.17 4.58
N ILE A 107 39.07 13.93 5.04
CA ILE A 107 39.99 13.29 5.99
C ILE A 107 41.39 13.24 5.37
N GLU A 108 41.52 12.77 4.13
CA GLU A 108 42.83 12.73 3.46
C GLU A 108 43.44 14.13 3.29
N ALA A 109 42.62 15.13 2.96
CA ALA A 109 43.08 16.51 2.83
C ALA A 109 43.60 17.07 4.16
N LEU A 110 42.90 16.79 5.28
CA LEU A 110 43.33 17.15 6.63
C LEU A 110 44.64 16.44 7.00
N ASP A 111 44.75 15.14 6.74
CA ASP A 111 45.98 14.39 7.00
C ASP A 111 47.16 14.93 6.20
N ARG A 112 46.96 15.27 4.92
CA ARG A 112 48.00 15.91 4.09
C ARG A 112 48.42 17.26 4.67
N ALA A 113 47.47 18.11 5.07
CA ALA A 113 47.77 19.42 5.64
C ALA A 113 48.49 19.31 7.00
N ASN A 114 48.07 18.37 7.84
CA ASN A 114 48.69 18.10 9.13
C ASN A 114 50.13 17.60 8.96
N ASN A 115 50.34 16.62 8.07
CA ASN A 115 51.67 16.11 7.74
C ASN A 115 52.57 17.20 7.16
N HIS A 116 52.04 18.07 6.29
CA HIS A 116 52.81 19.19 5.75
C HIS A 116 53.25 20.15 6.85
N THR A 117 52.36 20.50 7.78
CA THR A 117 52.67 21.34 8.94
C THR A 117 53.76 20.71 9.79
N HIS A 118 53.62 19.42 10.12
CA HIS A 118 54.61 18.72 10.91
C HIS A 118 55.99 18.66 10.23
N ASN A 119 56.02 18.43 8.91
CA ASN A 119 57.25 18.43 8.13
C ASN A 119 57.92 19.81 8.08
N LEU A 120 57.13 20.88 7.89
CA LEU A 120 57.65 22.25 7.94
C LEU A 120 58.26 22.56 9.30
N MET A 121 57.55 22.24 10.39
CA MET A 121 58.03 22.45 11.76
C MET A 121 59.34 21.71 12.05
N ARG A 122 59.48 20.48 11.54
CA ARG A 122 60.75 19.73 11.64
C ARG A 122 61.86 20.34 10.78
N SER A 123 61.54 20.90 9.62
CA SER A 123 62.56 21.45 8.71
C SER A 123 63.17 22.77 9.20
N THR A 124 62.43 23.57 9.98
CA THR A 124 62.91 24.88 10.45
C THR A 124 63.89 24.79 11.62
N HIS A 125 63.99 23.63 12.29
CA HIS A 125 64.87 23.41 13.46
C HIS A 125 64.72 24.49 14.54
N LEU A 126 63.51 25.02 14.71
CA LEU A 126 63.22 26.03 15.72
C LEU A 126 62.78 25.37 17.03
N PRO A 127 63.27 25.84 18.19
CA PRO A 127 62.74 25.44 19.49
C PRO A 127 61.33 26.03 19.68
N VAL A 128 60.29 25.19 19.54
CA VAL A 128 58.87 25.58 19.66
C VAL A 128 58.09 24.65 20.59
N ILE A 129 57.22 25.21 21.44
CA ILE A 129 56.23 24.50 22.25
C ILE A 129 54.83 24.98 21.85
N PHE A 130 53.90 24.05 21.66
CA PHE A 130 52.47 24.32 21.53
C PHE A 130 51.73 24.04 22.83
N LEU A 131 50.79 24.92 23.15
CA LEU A 131 49.96 24.84 24.33
C LEU A 131 48.48 24.77 23.93
N ASP A 132 47.66 24.09 24.73
CA ASP A 132 46.20 24.21 24.63
C ASP A 132 45.70 25.49 25.33
N SER A 133 44.38 25.70 25.29
CA SER A 133 43.71 26.84 25.94
C SER A 133 43.93 26.91 27.45
N ASP A 134 44.29 25.79 28.08
CA ASP A 134 44.56 25.71 29.52
C ASP A 134 46.07 25.81 29.84
N GLY A 135 46.90 26.16 28.84
CA GLY A 135 48.34 26.30 28.98
C GLY A 135 49.07 24.95 29.18
N ARG A 136 48.48 23.84 28.74
CA ARG A 136 49.11 22.51 28.80
C ARG A 136 49.85 22.20 27.52
N ILE A 137 51.00 21.56 27.64
CA ILE A 137 51.87 21.20 26.53
C ILE A 137 51.17 20.16 25.65
N THR A 138 50.83 20.50 24.41
CA THR A 138 50.21 19.57 23.46
C THR A 138 51.25 18.95 22.53
N TRP A 139 52.28 19.72 22.18
CA TRP A 139 53.38 19.28 21.32
C TRP A 139 54.62 20.16 21.55
N PHE A 140 55.81 19.64 21.29
CA PHE A 140 57.05 20.40 21.31
C PHE A 140 58.03 19.84 20.26
N SER A 141 58.94 20.69 19.76
CA SER A 141 59.96 20.28 18.79
C SER A 141 61.13 19.56 19.46
N ASP A 142 61.87 18.77 18.69
CA ASP A 142 63.04 18.02 19.19
C ASP A 142 64.14 18.98 19.70
N GLU A 143 64.21 20.19 19.11
CA GLU A 143 65.13 21.25 19.54
C GLU A 143 64.79 21.80 20.93
N MET A 144 63.50 21.78 21.34
CA MET A 144 63.11 22.14 22.70
C MET A 144 63.65 21.13 23.73
N THR A 145 63.73 19.85 23.37
CA THR A 145 64.32 18.82 24.23
C THR A 145 65.78 19.14 24.54
N GLY A 146 66.52 19.69 23.59
CA GLY A 146 67.91 20.13 23.78
C GLY A 146 68.05 21.34 24.72
N LEU A 147 67.07 22.25 24.72
CA LEU A 147 67.10 23.45 25.56
C LEU A 147 66.63 23.20 26.99
N ILE A 148 65.58 22.41 27.17
CA ILE A 148 64.88 22.28 28.47
C ILE A 148 64.63 20.84 28.92
N SER A 149 65.24 19.84 28.26
CA SER A 149 65.15 18.42 28.65
C SER A 149 63.70 17.90 28.80
N LEU A 150 62.77 18.39 27.97
CA LEU A 150 61.40 17.90 27.94
C LEU A 150 61.33 16.43 27.56
N GLN A 151 60.41 15.70 28.20
CA GLN A 151 60.15 14.30 27.89
C GLN A 151 58.73 14.13 27.33
N GLU A 152 58.50 13.02 26.61
CA GLU A 152 57.17 12.70 26.06
C GLU A 152 56.08 12.63 27.15
N SER A 153 56.47 12.26 28.37
CA SER A 153 55.59 12.25 29.56
C SER A 153 55.12 13.65 29.99
N ASP A 154 55.77 14.72 29.54
CA ASP A 154 55.39 16.10 29.86
C ASP A 154 54.26 16.64 28.97
N LYS A 155 53.87 15.90 27.92
CA LYS A 155 52.66 16.20 27.15
C LYS A 155 51.41 16.10 28.03
N GLY A 156 50.49 17.04 27.89
CA GLY A 156 49.28 17.22 28.70
C GLY A 156 49.52 17.93 30.04
N GLN A 157 50.77 18.24 30.39
CA GLN A 157 51.12 18.90 31.64
C GLN A 157 51.18 20.42 31.47
N SER A 158 50.88 21.16 32.54
CA SER A 158 50.90 22.62 32.50
C SER A 158 52.31 23.15 32.27
N VAL A 159 52.43 24.11 31.35
CA VAL A 159 53.69 24.76 31.02
C VAL A 159 54.32 25.41 32.26
N HIS A 160 53.51 25.89 33.22
CA HIS A 160 53.97 26.59 34.42
C HIS A 160 55.00 25.83 35.26
N ARG A 161 55.12 24.50 35.13
CA ARG A 161 56.21 23.76 35.77
C ARG A 161 57.60 24.25 35.32
N LEU A 162 57.71 24.72 34.08
CA LEU A 162 58.94 25.20 33.47
C LEU A 162 59.30 26.64 33.91
N GLN A 163 58.53 27.27 34.81
CA GLN A 163 58.80 28.61 35.37
C GLN A 163 60.21 28.77 35.91
N ASN A 164 60.72 27.73 36.57
CA ASN A 164 62.07 27.75 37.15
C ASN A 164 63.18 27.71 36.08
N VAL A 165 62.86 27.33 34.84
CA VAL A 165 63.81 27.19 33.73
C VAL A 165 63.90 28.49 32.92
N PHE A 166 62.81 29.25 32.80
CA PHE A 166 62.81 30.58 32.17
C PHE A 166 62.21 31.64 33.11
N PRO A 167 62.97 32.10 34.12
CA PRO A 167 62.51 33.12 35.06
C PRO A 167 62.30 34.51 34.42
N GLU A 168 62.82 34.72 33.20
CA GLU A 168 62.73 36.00 32.47
C GLU A 168 61.48 36.11 31.58
N LEU A 169 60.74 35.01 31.36
CA LEU A 169 59.47 35.05 30.64
C LEU A 169 58.35 35.57 31.54
N ASP A 170 57.42 36.33 30.99
CA ASP A 170 56.20 36.71 31.73
C ASP A 170 55.15 35.59 31.57
N TRP A 171 55.01 34.76 32.60
CA TRP A 171 54.15 33.56 32.58
C TRP A 171 52.68 33.86 32.85
N TYR A 172 52.33 35.12 33.14
CA TYR A 172 50.99 35.54 33.58
C TYR A 172 50.36 36.60 32.66
N ALA A 173 50.92 36.80 31.47
CA ALA A 173 50.42 37.72 30.45
C ALA A 173 49.26 37.12 29.63
#